data_AF-A0A926VU45-F1
#
_entry.id   AF-A0A926VU45-F1
#
_cell.length_a   1.000
_cell.length_b   1.000
_cell.length_c   1.000
_cell.angle_alpha   90.00
_cell.angle_beta   90.00
_cell.angle_gamma   90.00
#
_symmetry.space_group_name_H-M   'P 1'
#
loop_
_entity.id
_entity.type
_entity.pdbx_description
1 polymer ?
#
loop_
_entity_poly.entity_id
_entity_poly.type
_entity_poly.pdbx_seq_one_letter_code
_entity_poly.pdbx_strand_id
1 'polypeptide(L)'
;MTEEEIRIRRFYIPDEVWERSHNTWKKLKPRRNFNYREPSDETPLEYSQRIISIFNNIPTHVLIQWQFEHIYDFDMVNNYGWINYHQVTFNVVDWSEKEFFKVQIFSGFKDYVNRRSYISNFDHLSCTDEDKDYWMQFGTWRVPIIVLETENIINVPNYAELNRPYQLVEGHTRFGNYNAIKYLSEQGKVQISNKHKVFLMSVS
;
A
#
# COMPACT_ATOMS: atom_id res chain seq x y z
N MET A 1 24.51 4.03 -4.02
CA MET A 1 23.82 3.85 -5.31
C MET A 1 24.83 4.04 -6.42
N THR A 2 24.70 3.29 -7.51
CA THR A 2 25.51 3.52 -8.73
C THR A 2 25.02 4.76 -9.48
N GLU A 3 25.82 5.32 -10.39
CA GLU A 3 25.40 6.46 -11.23
C GLU A 3 24.16 6.12 -12.07
N GLU A 4 24.09 4.90 -12.59
CA GLU A 4 22.95 4.42 -13.35
C GLU A 4 21.68 4.35 -12.50
N GLU A 5 21.78 3.88 -11.25
CA GLU A 5 20.65 3.87 -10.32
C GLU A 5 20.15 5.28 -9.99
N ILE A 6 21.06 6.26 -9.87
CA ILE A 6 20.69 7.66 -9.66
C ILE A 6 19.93 8.18 -10.88
N ARG A 7 20.43 7.89 -12.09
CA ARG A 7 19.76 8.27 -13.35
C ARG A 7 18.35 7.68 -13.44
N ILE A 8 18.20 6.39 -13.15
CA ILE A 8 16.90 5.71 -13.19
C ILE A 8 15.93 6.31 -12.18
N ARG A 9 16.35 6.43 -10.91
CA ARG A 9 15.50 6.98 -9.84
C ARG A 9 14.95 8.37 -10.19
N ARG A 10 15.78 9.23 -10.80
CA ARG A 10 15.40 10.60 -11.17
C ARG A 10 14.26 10.69 -12.19
N PHE A 11 13.94 9.62 -12.92
CA PHE A 11 12.73 9.56 -13.75
C PHE A 11 11.43 9.52 -12.92
N TYR A 12 11.50 9.05 -11.68
CA TYR A 12 10.33 8.83 -10.83
C TYR A 12 10.25 9.82 -9.68
N ILE A 13 11.38 10.15 -9.04
CA ILE A 13 11.43 11.04 -7.87
C ILE A 13 12.57 12.06 -7.92
N PRO A 14 12.33 13.33 -7.54
CA PRO A 14 13.39 14.32 -7.37
C PRO A 14 14.43 13.92 -6.32
N ASP A 15 15.66 14.42 -6.48
CA ASP A 15 16.75 14.20 -5.53
C ASP A 15 16.39 14.63 -4.12
N GLU A 16 15.79 15.81 -3.97
CA GLU A 16 15.39 16.36 -2.68
C GLU A 16 14.44 15.40 -1.92
N VAL A 17 13.50 14.79 -2.64
CA VAL A 17 12.53 13.85 -2.07
C VAL A 17 13.19 12.55 -1.63
N TRP A 18 14.13 12.05 -2.41
CA TRP A 18 14.90 10.87 -2.05
C TRP A 18 15.85 11.14 -0.88
N GLU A 19 16.54 12.28 -0.88
CA GLU A 19 17.58 12.54 0.12
C GLU A 19 17.02 12.74 1.51
N ARG A 20 15.84 13.35 1.65
CA ARG A 20 15.13 13.45 2.93
C ARG A 20 14.52 12.14 3.44
N SER A 21 14.52 11.08 2.62
CA SER A 21 14.04 9.76 3.05
C SER A 21 14.99 9.17 4.09
N HIS A 22 14.43 8.53 5.10
CA HIS A 22 15.20 7.87 6.14
C HIS A 22 16.03 6.72 5.54
N ASN A 23 17.20 6.46 6.12
CA ASN A 23 18.11 5.43 5.63
C ASN A 23 17.47 4.03 5.58
N THR A 24 16.49 3.76 6.44
CA THR A 24 15.76 2.49 6.40
C THR A 24 14.88 2.35 5.17
N TRP A 25 14.25 3.42 4.67
CA TRP A 25 13.53 3.38 3.39
C TRP A 25 14.49 3.02 2.26
N LYS A 26 15.64 3.70 2.19
CA LYS A 26 16.67 3.44 1.17
C LYS A 26 17.17 1.98 1.20
N LYS A 27 17.20 1.34 2.38
CA LYS A 27 17.57 -0.08 2.56
C LYS A 27 16.49 -1.07 2.12
N LEU A 28 15.22 -0.67 2.03
CA LEU A 28 14.11 -1.50 1.55
C LEU A 28 14.10 -1.63 0.02
N LYS A 29 15.07 -1.04 -0.69
CA LYS A 29 15.11 -1.08 -2.13
C LYS A 29 15.31 -2.52 -2.69
N PRO A 30 14.50 -2.94 -3.68
CA PRO A 30 14.74 -4.17 -4.44
C PRO A 30 15.93 -4.01 -5.40
N ARG A 31 16.67 -5.09 -5.62
CA ARG A 31 17.75 -5.11 -6.62
C ARG A 31 17.15 -5.46 -7.98
N ARG A 32 16.59 -4.45 -8.65
CA ARG A 32 16.03 -4.59 -9.99
C ARG A 32 16.28 -3.36 -10.84
N ASN A 33 16.24 -3.56 -12.16
CA ASN A 33 16.06 -2.48 -13.11
C ASN A 33 14.58 -2.03 -13.09
N PHE A 34 14.35 -0.73 -12.97
CA PHE A 34 12.99 -0.16 -12.86
C PHE A 34 12.41 0.22 -14.23
N ASN A 35 13.25 0.32 -15.28
CA ASN A 35 12.80 0.68 -16.62
C ASN A 35 12.32 -0.54 -17.41
N TYR A 36 12.96 -1.69 -17.22
CA TYR A 36 12.60 -2.96 -17.86
C TYR A 36 13.11 -4.12 -17.01
N ARG A 37 12.51 -5.31 -17.18
CA ARG A 37 12.89 -6.50 -16.42
C ARG A 37 14.14 -7.15 -17.01
N GLU A 38 15.13 -7.39 -16.17
CA GLU A 38 16.35 -8.15 -16.49
C GLU A 38 16.32 -9.54 -15.85
N PRO A 39 16.99 -10.56 -16.43
CA PRO A 39 17.09 -11.89 -15.80
C PRO A 39 17.77 -11.89 -14.44
N SER A 40 18.62 -10.89 -14.15
CA SER A 40 19.31 -10.70 -12.87
C SER A 40 18.51 -9.91 -11.83
N ASP A 41 17.32 -9.41 -12.20
CA ASP A 41 16.47 -8.71 -11.25
C ASP A 41 15.98 -9.65 -10.15
N GLU A 42 16.01 -9.17 -8.91
CA GLU A 42 15.38 -9.88 -7.80
C GLU A 42 13.90 -10.10 -8.09
N THR A 43 13.47 -11.35 -7.95
CA THR A 43 12.06 -11.70 -7.86
C THR A 43 11.48 -11.16 -6.54
N PRO A 44 10.15 -10.98 -6.44
CA PRO A 44 9.52 -10.58 -5.18
C PRO A 44 9.85 -11.50 -3.99
N LEU A 45 10.02 -12.80 -4.27
CA LEU A 45 10.38 -13.79 -3.24
C LEU A 45 11.81 -13.59 -2.74
N GLU A 46 12.79 -13.52 -3.65
CA GLU A 46 14.21 -13.29 -3.31
C GLU A 46 14.38 -11.97 -2.56
N TYR A 47 13.71 -10.92 -3.03
CA TYR A 47 13.65 -9.62 -2.36
C TYR A 47 13.14 -9.76 -0.92
N SER A 48 11.99 -10.40 -0.73
CA SER A 48 11.39 -10.52 0.59
C SER A 48 12.27 -11.30 1.57
N GLN A 49 12.92 -12.38 1.11
CA GLN A 49 13.83 -13.19 1.93
C GLN A 49 15.04 -12.37 2.38
N ARG A 50 15.64 -11.60 1.45
CA ARG A 50 16.75 -10.71 1.78
C ARG A 50 16.34 -9.64 2.77
N ILE A 51 15.22 -8.96 2.53
CA ILE A 51 14.79 -7.85 3.38
C ILE A 51 14.39 -8.29 4.78
N ILE A 52 13.73 -9.44 4.93
CA ILE A 52 13.34 -9.98 6.26
C ILE A 52 14.56 -10.26 7.14
N SER A 53 15.71 -10.60 6.56
CA SER A 53 16.96 -10.75 7.33
C SER A 53 17.47 -9.44 7.96
N ILE A 54 16.98 -8.28 7.48
CA ILE A 54 17.36 -6.94 7.94
C ILE A 54 16.20 -6.29 8.73
N PHE A 55 14.96 -6.51 8.28
CA PHE A 55 13.72 -5.96 8.83
C PHE A 55 12.72 -7.09 9.08
N ASN A 56 12.97 -7.86 10.13
CA ASN A 56 12.12 -9.01 10.51
C ASN A 56 10.73 -8.59 11.03
N ASN A 57 10.51 -7.31 11.23
CA ASN A 57 9.26 -6.70 11.67
C ASN A 57 8.27 -6.40 10.52
N ILE A 58 8.68 -6.54 9.26
CA ILE A 58 7.82 -6.24 8.09
C ILE A 58 7.35 -7.55 7.45
N PRO A 59 6.02 -7.81 7.37
CA PRO A 59 5.49 -9.03 6.75
C PRO A 59 5.86 -9.14 5.27
N THR A 60 6.13 -10.36 4.80
CA THR A 60 6.42 -10.67 3.39
C THR A 60 5.41 -10.06 2.42
N HIS A 61 4.11 -10.17 2.73
CA HIS A 61 3.06 -9.61 1.89
C HIS A 61 3.10 -8.09 1.80
N VAL A 62 3.51 -7.40 2.86
CA VAL A 62 3.67 -5.94 2.87
C VAL A 62 4.85 -5.55 1.99
N LEU A 63 5.98 -6.24 2.13
CA LEU A 63 7.17 -6.01 1.32
C LEU A 63 6.86 -6.16 -0.18
N ILE A 64 6.19 -7.25 -0.56
CA ILE A 64 5.91 -7.56 -1.96
C ILE A 64 4.89 -6.58 -2.56
N GLN A 65 3.77 -6.32 -1.87
CA GLN A 65 2.70 -5.53 -2.48
C GLN A 65 2.99 -4.02 -2.48
N TRP A 66 3.83 -3.54 -1.56
CA TRP A 66 4.08 -2.10 -1.39
C TRP A 66 5.52 -1.72 -1.74
N GLN A 67 6.49 -2.23 -1.01
CA GLN A 67 7.88 -1.76 -1.11
C GLN A 67 8.57 -2.19 -2.41
N PHE A 68 8.34 -3.44 -2.85
CA PHE A 68 8.94 -3.95 -4.08
C PHE A 68 8.48 -3.17 -5.32
N GLU A 69 7.20 -2.79 -5.37
CA GLU A 69 6.59 -2.09 -6.49
C GLU A 69 6.83 -0.57 -6.43
N HIS A 70 6.77 0.04 -5.24
CA HIS A 70 6.59 1.49 -5.12
C HIS A 70 7.73 2.24 -4.41
N ILE A 71 8.92 1.64 -4.28
CA ILE A 71 10.07 2.28 -3.59
C ILE A 71 10.47 3.65 -4.18
N TYR A 72 10.21 3.86 -5.47
CA TYR A 72 10.48 5.09 -6.20
C TYR A 72 9.21 5.81 -6.62
N ASP A 73 8.04 5.43 -6.11
CA ASP A 73 6.83 6.22 -6.35
C ASP A 73 6.90 7.53 -5.56
N PHE A 74 6.64 8.66 -6.22
CA PHE A 74 6.76 9.98 -5.61
C PHE A 74 5.88 10.14 -4.38
N ASP A 75 4.63 9.73 -4.48
CA ASP A 75 3.69 9.90 -3.38
C ASP A 75 4.02 8.98 -2.21
N MET A 76 4.46 7.74 -2.49
CA MET A 76 4.90 6.81 -1.45
C MET A 76 6.13 7.34 -0.71
N VAL A 77 7.12 7.84 -1.44
CA VAL A 77 8.35 8.37 -0.84
C VAL A 77 8.05 9.67 -0.09
N ASN A 78 7.21 10.55 -0.63
CA ASN A 78 6.80 11.80 0.00
C ASN A 78 6.06 11.54 1.32
N ASN A 79 5.15 10.58 1.36
CA ASN A 79 4.31 10.32 2.54
C ASN A 79 4.96 9.38 3.56
N TYR A 80 5.80 8.43 3.14
CA TYR A 80 6.27 7.35 4.00
C TYR A 80 7.80 7.20 4.04
N GLY A 81 8.53 7.82 3.10
CA GLY A 81 9.98 7.67 2.98
C GLY A 81 10.77 8.18 4.19
N TRP A 82 10.22 9.10 4.96
CA TRP A 82 10.84 9.67 6.16
C TRP A 82 10.72 8.79 7.41
N ILE A 83 9.93 7.71 7.37
CA ILE A 83 9.69 6.82 8.51
C ILE A 83 10.93 5.96 8.81
N ASN A 84 11.25 5.81 10.10
CA ASN A 84 12.25 4.83 10.55
C ASN A 84 11.63 3.43 10.67
N TYR A 85 11.90 2.55 9.70
CA TYR A 85 11.29 1.22 9.63
C TYR A 85 11.80 0.23 10.67
N HIS A 86 12.82 0.58 11.46
CA HIS A 86 13.17 -0.20 12.66
C HIS A 86 12.14 -0.01 13.80
N GLN A 87 11.35 1.06 13.75
CA GLN A 87 10.33 1.41 14.74
C GLN A 87 8.90 1.08 14.29
N VAL A 88 8.76 0.47 13.11
CA VAL A 88 7.46 0.12 12.53
C VAL A 88 7.03 -1.25 13.03
N THR A 89 5.75 -1.38 13.38
CA THR A 89 5.13 -2.67 13.65
C THR A 89 3.94 -2.89 12.73
N PHE A 90 3.70 -4.14 12.33
CA PHE A 90 2.52 -4.53 11.57
C PHE A 90 1.69 -5.53 12.36
N ASN A 91 0.40 -5.24 12.52
CA ASN A 91 -0.59 -6.16 13.09
C ASN A 91 -1.65 -6.49 12.05
N VAL A 92 -2.12 -7.74 12.03
CA VAL A 92 -3.30 -8.11 11.26
C VAL A 92 -4.53 -7.91 12.15
N VAL A 93 -5.42 -7.03 11.74
CA VAL A 93 -6.64 -6.68 12.49
C VAL A 93 -7.88 -6.87 11.62
N ASP A 94 -9.03 -7.13 12.24
CA ASP A 94 -10.32 -7.25 11.55
C ASP A 94 -11.13 -5.96 11.71
N TRP A 95 -11.21 -5.18 10.64
CA TRP A 95 -11.92 -3.89 10.60
C TRP A 95 -13.32 -4.03 10.03
N SER A 96 -14.23 -3.21 10.55
CA SER A 96 -15.57 -3.01 9.99
C SER A 96 -15.64 -1.69 9.22
N GLU A 97 -16.81 -1.42 8.64
CA GLU A 97 -17.09 -0.18 7.94
C GLU A 97 -16.80 1.08 8.78
N LYS A 98 -17.02 1.02 10.10
CA LYS A 98 -16.78 2.15 11.01
C LYS A 98 -15.33 2.63 11.00
N GLU A 99 -14.39 1.72 10.86
CA GLU A 99 -12.97 2.05 10.77
C GLU A 99 -12.63 2.63 9.39
N PHE A 100 -13.21 2.11 8.31
CA PHE A 100 -12.92 2.58 6.95
C PHE A 100 -13.36 4.03 6.70
N PHE A 101 -14.41 4.52 7.36
CA PHE A 101 -14.77 5.96 7.30
C PHE A 101 -13.67 6.90 7.82
N LYS A 102 -12.74 6.39 8.63
CA LYS A 102 -11.64 7.16 9.19
C LYS A 102 -10.38 7.11 8.33
N VAL A 103 -10.35 6.26 7.29
CA VAL A 103 -9.20 6.08 6.41
C VAL A 103 -9.13 7.22 5.41
N GLN A 104 -8.02 7.94 5.45
CA GLN A 104 -7.66 8.93 4.44
C GLN A 104 -7.03 8.25 3.23
N ILE A 105 -7.42 8.72 2.05
CA ILE A 105 -6.69 8.51 0.80
C ILE A 105 -5.99 9.84 0.52
N PHE A 106 -4.68 9.84 0.31
CA PHE A 106 -3.95 11.07 -0.01
C PHE A 106 -4.27 11.56 -1.42
N SER A 107 -4.03 12.85 -1.65
CA SER A 107 -4.58 13.60 -2.79
C SER A 107 -4.33 12.92 -4.15
N GLY A 108 -3.11 12.45 -4.40
CA GLY A 108 -2.72 11.79 -5.65
C GLY A 108 -3.56 10.57 -6.05
N PHE A 109 -4.18 9.87 -5.08
CA PHE A 109 -4.94 8.63 -5.34
C PHE A 109 -6.45 8.77 -5.11
N LYS A 110 -6.95 9.92 -4.63
CA LYS A 110 -8.39 10.11 -4.38
C LYS A 110 -9.23 9.83 -5.63
N ASP A 111 -8.87 10.44 -6.76
CA ASP A 111 -9.61 10.27 -8.02
C ASP A 111 -9.51 8.85 -8.57
N TYR A 112 -8.38 8.18 -8.33
CA TYR A 112 -8.21 6.79 -8.71
C TYR A 112 -9.14 5.88 -7.92
N VAL A 113 -9.19 6.02 -6.59
CA VAL A 113 -10.08 5.23 -5.73
C VAL A 113 -11.55 5.55 -6.01
N ASN A 114 -11.89 6.82 -6.18
CA ASN A 114 -13.26 7.25 -6.47
C ASN A 114 -13.78 6.61 -7.76
N ARG A 115 -13.01 6.64 -8.86
CA ARG A 115 -13.41 6.01 -10.13
C ARG A 115 -13.68 4.52 -9.99
N ARG A 116 -12.96 3.82 -9.12
CA ARG A 116 -13.17 2.38 -8.85
C ARG A 116 -14.32 2.09 -7.89
N SER A 117 -14.81 3.09 -7.18
CA SER A 117 -15.92 2.97 -6.24
C SER A 117 -17.29 2.93 -6.92
N TYR A 118 -17.34 3.12 -8.25
CA TYR A 118 -18.58 3.14 -9.04
C TYR A 118 -18.56 2.06 -10.11
N ILE A 119 -19.31 0.99 -9.90
CA ILE A 119 -19.58 -0.06 -10.89
C ILE A 119 -21.06 -0.39 -10.94
N SER A 120 -21.57 -0.74 -12.11
CA SER A 120 -22.97 -1.15 -12.32
C SER A 120 -23.21 -2.64 -12.09
N ASN A 121 -22.17 -3.46 -12.27
CA ASN A 121 -22.17 -4.91 -12.14
C ASN A 121 -20.86 -5.36 -11.46
N PHE A 122 -20.94 -6.38 -10.60
CA PHE A 122 -19.80 -7.01 -9.95
C PHE A 122 -18.77 -7.53 -10.97
N ASP A 123 -19.19 -8.03 -12.13
CA ASP A 123 -18.28 -8.50 -13.18
C ASP A 123 -17.32 -7.42 -13.70
N HIS A 124 -17.71 -6.15 -13.56
CA HIS A 124 -16.90 -4.99 -13.93
C HIS A 124 -15.87 -4.58 -12.86
N LEU A 125 -15.76 -5.33 -11.76
CA LEU A 125 -14.69 -5.11 -10.79
C LEU A 125 -13.33 -5.16 -11.46
N SER A 126 -12.51 -4.16 -11.14
CA SER A 126 -11.16 -4.06 -11.67
C SER A 126 -10.18 -4.78 -10.75
N CYS A 127 -10.20 -6.10 -10.80
CA CYS A 127 -9.23 -6.97 -10.13
C CYS A 127 -9.09 -8.27 -10.92
N THR A 128 -8.17 -9.14 -10.48
CA THR A 128 -8.00 -10.47 -11.08
C THR A 128 -9.23 -11.33 -10.84
N ASP A 129 -9.40 -12.38 -11.65
CA ASP A 129 -10.48 -13.34 -11.46
C ASP A 129 -10.35 -14.05 -10.10
N GLU A 130 -9.13 -14.36 -9.66
CA GLU A 130 -8.87 -14.92 -8.31
C GLU A 130 -9.40 -13.99 -7.20
N ASP A 131 -9.20 -12.67 -7.34
CA ASP A 131 -9.73 -11.71 -6.36
C ASP A 131 -11.26 -11.61 -6.43
N LYS A 132 -11.86 -11.69 -7.63
CA LYS A 132 -13.33 -11.70 -7.81
C LYS A 132 -13.96 -12.93 -7.17
N ASP A 133 -13.40 -14.11 -7.44
CA ASP A 133 -13.86 -15.38 -6.86
C ASP A 133 -13.78 -15.34 -5.33
N TYR A 134 -12.70 -14.78 -4.79
CA TYR A 134 -12.53 -14.63 -3.34
C TYR A 134 -13.58 -13.67 -2.75
N TRP A 135 -13.89 -12.56 -3.42
CA TRP A 135 -14.97 -11.66 -3.00
C TRP A 135 -16.34 -12.35 -3.05
N MET A 136 -16.64 -13.12 -4.09
CA MET A 136 -17.90 -13.86 -4.19
C MET A 136 -18.05 -14.92 -3.10
N GLN A 137 -16.96 -15.60 -2.75
CA GLN A 137 -16.97 -16.67 -1.76
C GLN A 137 -16.97 -16.14 -0.31
N PHE A 138 -16.18 -15.10 -0.03
CA PHE A 138 -15.89 -14.68 1.34
C PHE A 138 -16.37 -13.25 1.67
N GLY A 139 -16.84 -12.49 0.69
CA GLY A 139 -17.32 -11.11 0.90
C GLY A 139 -16.22 -10.15 1.36
N THR A 140 -14.95 -10.46 1.13
CA THR A 140 -13.79 -9.63 1.52
C THR A 140 -12.67 -9.75 0.50
N TRP A 141 -11.65 -8.90 0.57
CA TRP A 141 -10.44 -9.04 -0.24
C TRP A 141 -9.59 -10.24 0.21
N ARG A 142 -8.93 -10.88 -0.75
CA ARG A 142 -8.00 -11.99 -0.53
C ARG A 142 -6.71 -11.55 0.18
N VAL A 143 -6.15 -10.43 -0.27
CA VAL A 143 -4.94 -9.83 0.32
C VAL A 143 -5.35 -8.58 1.12
N PRO A 144 -5.01 -8.48 2.42
CA PRO A 144 -5.29 -7.30 3.22
C PRO A 144 -4.71 -6.01 2.63
N ILE A 145 -5.46 -4.91 2.73
CA ILE A 145 -4.94 -3.57 2.51
C ILE A 145 -3.93 -3.19 3.60
N ILE A 146 -3.10 -2.19 3.34
CA ILE A 146 -2.14 -1.66 4.31
C ILE A 146 -2.60 -0.28 4.74
N VAL A 147 -2.74 -0.07 6.05
CA VAL A 147 -3.19 1.19 6.62
C VAL A 147 -2.22 1.63 7.70
N LEU A 148 -1.77 2.88 7.65
CA LEU A 148 -0.94 3.52 8.66
C LEU A 148 -1.82 4.20 9.70
N GLU A 149 -1.62 3.86 10.97
CA GLU A 149 -2.12 4.62 12.12
C GLU A 149 -1.24 5.87 12.30
N THR A 150 -1.84 7.04 12.18
CA THR A 150 -1.11 8.33 12.16
C THR A 150 -1.18 9.08 13.48
N GLU A 151 -2.20 8.81 14.31
CA GLU A 151 -2.57 9.63 15.47
C GLU A 151 -1.45 9.72 16.51
N ASN A 152 -0.64 8.65 16.61
CA ASN A 152 0.47 8.56 17.57
C ASN A 152 1.83 8.96 16.95
N ILE A 153 1.89 9.32 15.66
CA ILE A 153 3.16 9.63 15.02
C ILE A 153 3.57 11.06 15.38
N ILE A 154 4.70 11.17 16.08
CA ILE A 154 5.33 12.45 16.40
C ILE A 154 6.20 12.95 15.23
N ASN A 155 6.34 14.27 15.09
CA ASN A 155 7.22 14.92 14.11
C ASN A 155 6.92 14.56 12.64
N VAL A 156 5.65 14.41 12.28
CA VAL A 156 5.24 14.28 10.88
C VAL A 156 5.74 15.49 10.08
N PRO A 157 6.50 15.30 8.99
CA PRO A 157 6.93 16.39 8.14
C PRO A 157 5.74 17.12 7.51
N ASN A 158 5.84 18.45 7.36
CA ASN A 158 4.76 19.29 6.84
C ASN A 158 4.35 18.97 5.38
N TYR A 159 5.19 18.29 4.62
CA TYR A 159 4.92 17.86 3.25
C TYR A 159 4.19 16.52 3.16
N ALA A 160 4.10 15.75 4.25
CA ALA A 160 3.41 14.48 4.28
C ALA A 160 1.91 14.71 4.52
N GLU A 161 1.06 14.07 3.72
CA GLU A 161 -0.40 14.21 3.81
C GLU A 161 -0.99 13.25 4.85
N LEU A 162 -0.68 13.41 6.14
CA LEU A 162 -1.17 12.56 7.23
C LEU A 162 -2.06 13.35 8.20
N ASN A 163 -3.33 13.60 7.83
CA ASN A 163 -4.22 14.50 8.57
C ASN A 163 -5.47 13.82 9.17
N ARG A 164 -5.64 12.50 8.97
CA ARG A 164 -6.65 11.67 9.62
C ARG A 164 -6.00 10.56 10.42
N PRO A 165 -6.68 9.98 11.43
CA PRO A 165 -6.12 8.93 12.29
C PRO A 165 -5.58 7.71 11.54
N TYR A 166 -6.07 7.46 10.33
CA TYR A 166 -5.62 6.36 9.48
C TYR A 166 -5.39 6.84 8.05
N GLN A 167 -4.34 6.33 7.42
CA GLN A 167 -3.95 6.61 6.04
C GLN A 167 -3.84 5.31 5.25
N LEU A 168 -4.50 5.22 4.10
CA LEU A 168 -4.30 4.10 3.17
C LEU A 168 -2.90 4.17 2.56
N VAL A 169 -2.09 3.16 2.85
CA VAL A 169 -0.72 3.04 2.33
C VAL A 169 -0.73 2.33 0.99
N GLU A 170 -1.38 1.17 0.91
CA GLU A 170 -1.43 0.34 -0.28
C GLU A 170 -2.74 -0.46 -0.32
N GLY A 171 -3.19 -0.82 -1.54
CA GLY A 171 -4.48 -1.45 -1.75
C GLY A 171 -5.57 -0.49 -2.24
N HIS A 172 -5.19 0.65 -2.85
CA HIS A 172 -6.11 1.63 -3.45
C HIS A 172 -7.18 1.01 -4.35
N THR A 173 -6.80 0.05 -5.20
CA THR A 173 -7.76 -0.70 -6.03
C THR A 173 -8.74 -1.52 -5.20
N ARG A 174 -8.24 -2.24 -4.18
CA ARG A 174 -9.05 -3.07 -3.28
C ARG A 174 -10.02 -2.23 -2.46
N PHE A 175 -9.57 -1.06 -2.00
CA PHE A 175 -10.41 -0.14 -1.23
C PHE A 175 -11.50 0.53 -2.11
N GLY A 176 -11.17 0.91 -3.35
CA GLY A 176 -12.18 1.37 -4.31
C GLY A 176 -13.20 0.27 -4.64
N ASN A 177 -12.73 -0.95 -4.91
CA ASN A 177 -13.59 -2.10 -5.15
C ASN A 177 -14.50 -2.41 -3.94
N TYR A 178 -13.99 -2.29 -2.71
CA TYR A 178 -14.79 -2.43 -1.49
C TYR A 178 -15.99 -1.46 -1.47
N ASN A 179 -15.77 -0.18 -1.79
CA ASN A 179 -16.86 0.80 -1.84
C ASN A 179 -17.91 0.45 -2.91
N ALA A 180 -17.44 -0.02 -4.07
CA ALA A 180 -18.31 -0.48 -5.16
C ALA A 180 -19.15 -1.72 -4.75
N ILE A 181 -18.51 -2.71 -4.12
CA ILE A 181 -19.17 -3.94 -3.66
C ILE A 181 -20.17 -3.62 -2.55
N LYS A 182 -19.81 -2.72 -1.63
CA LYS A 182 -20.72 -2.25 -0.59
C LYS A 182 -22.00 -1.67 -1.19
N TYR A 183 -21.88 -0.78 -2.18
CA TYR A 183 -23.04 -0.22 -2.88
C TYR A 183 -23.89 -1.31 -3.55
N LEU A 184 -23.27 -2.31 -4.19
CA LEU A 184 -24.01 -3.43 -4.78
C LEU A 184 -24.67 -4.32 -3.70
N SER A 185 -24.05 -4.46 -2.54
CA SER A 185 -24.59 -5.21 -1.40
C SER A 185 -25.81 -4.52 -0.80
N GLU A 186 -25.82 -3.19 -0.71
CA GLU A 186 -26.98 -2.39 -0.29
C GLU A 186 -28.17 -2.57 -1.27
N GLN A 187 -27.90 -2.93 -2.53
CA GLN A 187 -28.91 -3.30 -3.52
C GLN A 187 -29.29 -4.79 -3.51
N GLY A 188 -28.73 -5.58 -2.60
CA GLY A 188 -28.98 -7.03 -2.51
C GLY A 188 -28.36 -7.86 -3.63
N LYS A 189 -27.41 -7.30 -4.41
CA LYS A 189 -26.80 -7.97 -5.57
C LYS A 189 -25.62 -8.87 -5.20
N VAL A 190 -24.91 -8.53 -4.12
CA VAL A 190 -23.67 -9.20 -3.70
C VAL A 190 -23.66 -9.28 -2.18
N GLN A 191 -23.07 -10.31 -1.60
CA GLN A 191 -22.86 -10.39 -0.15
C GLN A 191 -21.50 -9.80 0.21
N ILE A 192 -21.45 -9.06 1.32
CA ILE A 192 -20.22 -8.49 1.87
C ILE A 192 -20.03 -8.94 3.32
N SER A 193 -18.79 -9.23 3.70
CA SER A 193 -18.44 -9.53 5.09
C SER A 193 -18.58 -8.28 5.96
N ASN A 194 -18.94 -8.45 7.23
CA ASN A 194 -18.94 -7.36 8.22
C ASN A 194 -17.53 -6.99 8.71
N LYS A 195 -16.54 -7.84 8.39
CA LYS A 195 -15.15 -7.72 8.86
C LYS A 195 -14.17 -8.02 7.72
N HIS A 196 -13.12 -7.22 7.64
CA HIS A 196 -12.07 -7.38 6.65
C HIS A 196 -10.69 -7.24 7.29
N LYS A 197 -9.76 -8.07 6.85
CA LYS A 197 -8.38 -8.06 7.37
C LYS A 197 -7.61 -6.86 6.88
N VAL A 198 -6.88 -6.19 7.76
CA VAL A 198 -6.02 -5.05 7.45
C VAL A 198 -4.64 -5.30 8.04
N PHE A 199 -3.59 -5.00 7.27
CA PHE A 199 -2.26 -4.80 7.85
C PHE A 199 -2.21 -3.39 8.44
N LEU A 200 -2.40 -3.30 9.75
CA LEU A 200 -2.29 -2.05 10.49
C LEU A 200 -0.82 -1.79 10.82
N MET A 201 -0.28 -0.74 10.22
CA MET A 201 1.06 -0.23 10.42
C MET A 201 1.03 0.84 11.52
N SER A 202 1.89 0.70 12.53
CA SER A 202 2.08 1.72 13.57
C SER A 202 3.57 2.06 13.67
N VAL A 203 3.88 3.29 14.08
CA VAL A 203 5.25 3.79 14.29
C VAL A 203 5.42 4.13 15.77
N SER A 204 6.49 3.63 16.40
CA SER A 204 6.76 3.78 17.84
C SER A 204 7.98 4.63 18.18
#